data_AF-D2QAK1-F1
#
_entry.id   AF-D2QAK1-F1
#
_cell.length_a   1.000
_cell.length_b   1.000
_cell.length_c   1.000
_cell.angle_alpha   90.00
_cell.angle_beta   90.00
_cell.angle_gamma   90.00
#
_symmetry.space_group_name_H-M   'P 1'
#
loop_
_entity.id
_entity.type
_entity.pdbx_description
1 polymer ?
#
loop_
_entity_poly.entity_id
_entity_poly.type
_entity_poly.pdbx_seq_one_letter_code
_entity_poly.pdbx_strand_id
1 'polypeptide(L)' 'MVTIRHGTLHGELTSTFEPATTDLPVGTMVKGGRIFAHVEGSSDHCADVCLHWGLKGADHGYTDPEGKVRAVTIALKPDG' A
#
# COMPACT_ATOMS: atom_id res chain seq x y z
N MET A 1 -11.17 2.80 6.70
CA MET A 1 -10.24 2.17 5.75
C MET A 1 -10.10 3.04 4.51
N VAL A 2 -8.87 3.30 4.06
CA VAL A 2 -8.56 3.99 2.80
C VAL A 2 -7.96 2.99 1.81
N THR A 3 -8.26 3.15 0.51
CA THR A 3 -7.71 2.29 -0.55
C THR A 3 -7.10 3.09 -1.69
N ILE A 4 -6.00 2.62 -2.26
CA ILE A 4 -5.33 3.20 -3.42
C ILE A 4 -5.20 2.14 -4.50
N ARG A 5 -5.66 2.44 -5.72
CA ARG A 5 -5.41 1.62 -6.91
C ARG A 5 -4.20 2.18 -7.64
N HIS A 6 -3.18 1.35 -7.90
CA HIS A 6 -1.91 1.77 -8.49
C HIS A 6 -1.91 1.76 -10.03
N GLY A 7 -3.05 1.48 -10.66
CA GLY A 7 -3.15 1.38 -12.12
C GLY A 7 -2.43 0.15 -12.69
N THR A 8 -2.46 0.01 -14.01
CA THR A 8 -2.00 -1.20 -14.72
C THR A 8 -0.47 -1.29 -14.83
N LEU A 9 0.24 -0.16 -14.83
CA LEU A 9 1.72 -0.12 -14.87
C LEU A 9 2.36 -0.86 -13.69
N HIS A 10 1.64 -0.97 -12.58
CA HIS A 10 2.09 -1.65 -11.38
C HIS A 10 1.44 -3.02 -11.19
N GLY A 11 0.79 -3.58 -12.22
CA GLY A 11 0.18 -4.92 -12.15
C GLY A 11 -1.18 -4.97 -11.44
N GLU A 12 -1.98 -3.91 -11.58
CA GLU A 12 -3.34 -3.81 -11.02
C GLU A 12 -3.41 -3.99 -9.50
N LEU A 13 -2.43 -3.44 -8.80
CA LEU A 13 -2.35 -3.53 -7.35
C LEU A 13 -3.30 -2.58 -6.66
N THR A 14 -3.84 -3.02 -5.52
CA THR A 14 -4.61 -2.18 -4.60
C THR A 14 -4.00 -2.21 -3.20
N SER A 15 -3.61 -1.06 -2.66
CA SER A 15 -3.22 -0.94 -1.25
C SER A 15 -4.42 -0.64 -0.37
N THR A 16 -4.46 -1.23 0.83
CA THR A 16 -5.47 -1.01 1.87
C THR A 16 -4.81 -0.49 3.13
N PHE A 17 -5.43 0.49 3.79
CA PHE A 17 -4.92 1.16 5.00
C PHE A 17 -6.01 1.23 6.07
N GLU A 18 -5.77 0.64 7.23
CA GLU A 18 -6.72 0.62 8.36
C GLU A 18 -6.01 0.52 9.72
N PRO A 19 -6.39 1.30 10.74
CA PRO A 19 -7.30 2.43 10.69
C PRO A 19 -6.72 3.60 9.89
N ALA A 20 -7.53 4.18 8.99
CA ALA A 20 -7.16 5.37 8.24
C ALA A 20 -8.39 6.13 7.74
N THR A 21 -8.27 7.46 7.72
CA THR A 21 -9.26 8.43 7.23
C THR A 21 -8.60 9.42 6.27
N THR A 22 -9.39 9.95 5.34
CA THR A 22 -8.94 10.94 4.36
C THR A 22 -10.08 11.89 4.01
N ASP A 23 -9.76 13.16 3.83
CA ASP A 23 -10.68 14.17 3.29
C ASP A 23 -10.64 14.22 1.76
N LEU A 24 -9.78 13.42 1.11
CA LEU A 24 -9.67 13.39 -0.34
C LEU A 24 -10.92 12.74 -0.95
N PRO A 25 -11.53 13.36 -1.98
CA PRO A 25 -12.62 12.72 -2.72
C PRO A 25 -12.19 11.41 -3.38
N VAL A 26 -13.12 10.47 -3.50
CA VAL A 26 -12.91 9.23 -4.27
C VAL A 26 -12.49 9.57 -5.70
N GLY A 27 -11.47 8.88 -6.21
CA GLY A 27 -10.91 9.12 -7.54
C GLY A 27 -9.78 10.15 -7.56
N THR A 28 -9.45 10.78 -6.44
CA THR A 28 -8.28 11.66 -6.34
C THR A 28 -7.00 10.91 -6.69
N MET A 29 -6.21 11.47 -7.61
CA MET A 29 -4.90 10.93 -7.97
C MET A 29 -3.87 11.28 -6.88
N VAL A 30 -3.16 10.26 -6.40
CA VAL A 30 -2.10 10.42 -5.39
C VAL A 30 -0.75 10.03 -5.98
N LYS A 31 0.32 10.67 -5.49
CA LYS A 31 1.70 10.38 -5.90
C LYS A 31 2.49 9.85 -4.71
N GLY A 32 3.47 8.98 -4.97
CA GLY A 32 4.41 8.52 -3.95
C GLY A 32 5.07 9.69 -3.22
N GLY A 33 5.18 9.57 -1.89
CA GLY A 33 5.74 10.61 -1.02
C GLY A 33 4.77 11.73 -0.62
N ARG A 34 3.51 11.71 -1.08
CA ARG A 34 2.47 12.65 -0.62
C ARG A 34 1.64 12.02 0.51
N ILE A 35 1.37 12.82 1.53
CA ILE A 35 0.38 12.48 2.56
C ILE A 35 -1.00 12.44 1.88
N PHE A 36 -1.73 11.35 2.07
CA PHE A 36 -3.06 11.14 1.51
C PHE A 36 -4.12 10.75 2.55
N ALA A 37 -3.72 10.40 3.77
CA ALA A 37 -4.60 9.96 4.85
C ALA A 37 -3.89 10.12 6.21
N HIS A 38 -4.67 10.10 7.28
CA HIS A 38 -4.17 10.02 8.65
C HIS A 38 -4.62 8.70 9.30
N VAL A 39 -3.80 8.20 10.22
CA VAL A 39 -4.14 7.03 11.04
C VAL A 39 -5.06 7.52 12.16
N GLU A 40 -6.32 7.13 12.13
CA GLU A 40 -7.32 7.54 13.11
C GLU A 40 -8.12 6.33 13.59
N GLY A 41 -7.98 6.01 14.87
CA GLY A 41 -8.71 4.92 15.52
C GLY A 41 -7.87 4.17 16.54
N SER A 42 -8.55 3.43 17.40
CA SER A 42 -7.94 2.43 18.29
C SER A 42 -8.13 1.05 17.68
N SER A 43 -7.10 0.21 17.75
CA SER A 43 -7.23 -1.21 17.45
C SER A 43 -7.60 -1.97 18.73
N ASP A 44 -8.38 -3.04 18.60
CA ASP A 44 -8.69 -3.96 19.70
C ASP A 44 -7.53 -4.91 20.03
N HIS A 45 -6.46 -4.90 19.22
CA HIS A 45 -5.30 -5.80 19.35
C HIS A 45 -3.94 -5.10 19.31
N CYS A 46 -3.88 -3.79 19.06
CA CYS A 46 -2.66 -3.00 19.25
C CYS A 46 -2.76 -2.19 20.55
N ALA A 47 -1.67 -2.13 21.32
CA ALA A 47 -1.61 -1.34 22.56
C ALA A 47 -1.62 0.18 22.31
N ASP A 48 -1.20 0.62 21.11
CA ASP A 48 -1.05 2.01 20.68
C ASP A 48 -1.67 2.24 19.28
N VAL A 49 -1.38 3.41 18.68
CA VAL A 49 -1.74 3.74 17.29
C VAL A 49 -0.94 2.86 16.33
N CYS A 50 -1.63 1.98 15.60
CA CYS A 50 -1.05 1.14 14.57
C CYS A 50 -1.74 1.37 13.22
N LEU A 51 -1.03 1.07 12.13
CA LEU A 51 -1.57 1.06 10.78
C LEU A 51 -1.38 -0.33 10.19
N HIS A 52 -2.49 -0.98 9.85
CA HIS A 52 -2.49 -2.17 9.01
C HIS A 52 -2.45 -1.74 7.55
N TRP A 53 -1.38 -2.15 6.88
CA TRP A 53 -1.19 -1.95 5.47
C TRP A 53 -1.22 -3.31 4.77
N GLY A 54 -2.10 -3.43 3.78
CA GLY A 54 -2.23 -4.61 2.94
C GLY A 54 -2.08 -4.28 1.47
N LEU A 55 -1.76 -5.30 0.67
CA LEU A 55 -1.65 -5.20 -0.78
C LEU A 55 -2.43 -6.33 -1.43
N LYS A 56 -3.34 -5.99 -2.34
CA LYS A 56 -4.11 -6.96 -3.14
C LYS A 56 -3.62 -6.99 -4.57
N GLY A 57 -3.54 -8.20 -5.12
CA GLY A 57 -3.30 -8.45 -6.53
C GLY A 57 -4.57 -8.28 -7.38
N ALA A 58 -4.42 -8.52 -8.68
CA ALA A 58 -5.52 -8.50 -9.65
C ALA A 58 -6.62 -9.55 -9.34
N ASP A 59 -6.24 -10.65 -8.69
CA ASP A 59 -7.16 -11.71 -8.23
C ASP A 59 -7.92 -11.33 -6.93
N HIS A 60 -7.72 -10.10 -6.43
CA HIS A 60 -8.24 -9.59 -5.16
C HIS A 60 -7.71 -10.29 -3.90
N GLY A 61 -6.77 -11.23 -4.05
CA GLY A 61 -6.08 -11.89 -2.95
C GLY A 61 -5.02 -10.99 -2.34
N TYR A 62 -4.79 -11.12 -1.02
CA TYR A 62 -3.68 -10.44 -0.37
C TYR A 62 -2.35 -11.09 -0.78
N THR A 63 -1.40 -10.25 -1.16
CA THR A 63 -0.02 -10.63 -1.47
C THR A 63 0.93 -9.99 -0.46
N ASP A 64 2.14 -10.52 -0.36
CA ASP A 64 3.19 -9.95 0.48
C ASP A 64 3.60 -8.55 -0.03
N PRO A 65 3.31 -7.47 0.74
CA PRO A 65 3.66 -6.12 0.33
C PRO A 65 5.17 -5.87 0.34
N GLU A 66 5.94 -6.60 1.14
CA GLU A 66 7.37 -6.35 1.35
C GLU A 66 8.17 -6.49 0.05
N GLY A 67 7.85 -7.51 -0.75
CA GLY A 67 8.45 -7.74 -2.07
C GLY A 67 8.15 -6.65 -3.11
N LYS A 68 7.23 -5.70 -2.83
CA LYS A 68 6.84 -4.62 -3.74
C LYS A 68 7.38 -3.25 -3.34
N VAL A 69 7.92 -3.10 -2.13
CA VAL A 69 8.45 -1.82 -1.61
C VAL A 69 9.96 -1.79 -1.44
N ARG A 70 10.63 -2.94 -1.44
CA ARG A 70 12.10 -2.98 -1.38
C ARG A 70 12.70 -2.48 -2.69
N ALA A 71 13.60 -1.50 -2.60
CA ALA A 71 14.51 -1.19 -3.69
C ALA A 71 15.44 -2.38 -3.89
N VAL A 72 15.28 -3.10 -5.00
CA VAL A 72 16.18 -4.19 -5.39
C VAL A 72 17.19 -3.66 -6.40
N THR A 73 18.47 -3.93 -6.17
CA THR A 73 19.50 -3.70 -7.19
C THR A 73 19.36 -4.79 -8.23
N ILE A 74 18.80 -4.45 -9.39
CA ILE A 74 18.81 -5.32 -10.56
C ILE A 74 20.22 -5.24 -11.16
N ALA A 75 21.00 -6.31 -11.00
CA ALA A 75 22.32 -6.45 -11.60
C ALA A 75 22.33 -7.62 -12.59
N LEU A 76 23.14 -7.51 -13.64
CA LEU A 76 23.39 -8.64 -14.54
C LEU A 76 24.09 -9.75 -13.76
N LYS A 77 23.65 -10.99 -13.95
CA LYS A 77 24.42 -12.15 -13.48
C LYS A 77 25.77 -12.12 -14.22
N PRO A 78 26.91 -12.18 -13.52
CA PRO A 78 28.20 -12.30 -14.19
C PRO A 78 28.25 -13.64 -14.94
N ASP A 79 28.82 -13.62 -16.13
CA ASP A 79 29.11 -14.84 -16.88
C ASP A 79 30.29 -15.54 -16.19
N GLY A 80 30.03 -16.69 -15.55
CA GLY A 80 31.01 -17.50 -14.83
C GLY A 80 30.40 -18.80 -14.32
#